data_AF-A0A976IVW1-F1
#
_entry.id   AF-A0A976IVW1-F1
#
_cell.length_a   1.000
_cell.length_b   1.000
_cell.length_c   1.000
_cell.angle_alpha   90.00
_cell.angle_beta   90.00
_cell.angle_gamma   90.00
#
_symmetry.space_group_name_H-M   'P 1'
#
loop_
_entity.id
_entity.type
_entity.pdbx_description
1 polymer ?
#
loop_
_entity_poly.entity_id
_entity_poly.type
_entity_poly.pdbx_seq_one_letter_code
_entity_poly.pdbx_strand_id
1 'polypeptide(L)'
;MNYTSFLALALVAFPLTNAANAVERSKSEDVIISRPGVLPSAVLEMTDEPGKWFKDPKSGGSLVVIKPGQAVLIKMTDTNTDHTITSLLWQPGAANFPVDQERPSNASVTQTFDKPGLYVFTCKVHPYMLGAVVVDDPTTEGLDIGAEIQLVTGAKVPTTSDIAKKLLRTFFIGTTPALWRDYRTPNWEVKLPDLPINLAGSVLKLSALNFSEPNALLQPQIPGVGEVWVDTQFEGVSGKTKHGTATQIDASNWTIKQKVKGVEQNMNNPHNMWTDATYKYIYQTEWFDKRLTTFDRASGKVYNTQVVGQNPSHAMSNPLNGMLYVALNGEDRVLKLSPGEFPTALGNINTGPHTGPHGHHITDDGKYMITPNALASSVTIVDLASEQATEIPTGGVIPIAAWSDMDHKAYVANLLGTPPKMLSSLTVIDIDGKKKIKDIDLAENYDPISGEHKGEAYGLGPIQTPVSPDGKYVVSANFLSTTITILDTKTDKVVKSLPCEPGCHGVNFGLKKGGGYYAYVASKFANDLLVVDMDKLDIAGRILLVDPKDGQITGNYGMGGQGVLPLPLADAGMLAPTLKLVGTGKLSPEVEGWLTLVTQQQRGN
;
A
#
# COMPACT_ATOMS: atom_id res chain seq x y z
N MET A 1 74.63 -7.30 -27.66
CA MET A 1 75.13 -8.33 -26.73
C MET A 1 73.98 -9.31 -26.48
N ASN A 2 74.26 -10.61 -26.62
CA ASN A 2 73.54 -11.82 -26.14
C ASN A 2 72.00 -11.77 -25.97
N TYR A 3 71.17 -12.74 -26.35
CA TYR A 3 71.18 -14.01 -27.10
C TYR A 3 69.92 -14.75 -26.55
N THR A 4 68.97 -15.20 -27.41
CA THR A 4 67.87 -16.19 -27.10
C THR A 4 66.88 -15.88 -25.95
N SER A 5 65.58 -16.15 -25.98
CA SER A 5 64.60 -16.70 -26.95
C SER A 5 63.17 -16.49 -26.36
N PHE A 6 62.01 -16.76 -26.98
CA PHE A 6 61.63 -17.36 -28.28
C PHE A 6 60.26 -16.76 -28.74
N LEU A 7 59.92 -16.87 -30.02
CA LEU A 7 58.54 -16.82 -30.59
C LEU A 7 57.92 -18.25 -30.54
N ALA A 8 56.65 -18.59 -30.78
CA ALA A 8 55.32 -17.97 -30.98
C ALA A 8 54.36 -19.14 -31.34
N LEU A 9 53.03 -18.95 -31.26
CA LEU A 9 51.91 -19.55 -32.04
C LEU A 9 50.60 -19.39 -31.20
N ALA A 10 49.41 -19.11 -31.73
CA ALA A 10 48.98 -18.73 -33.08
C ALA A 10 47.66 -17.90 -33.03
N LEU A 11 47.26 -17.35 -34.19
CA LEU A 11 46.05 -16.57 -34.52
C LEU A 11 44.72 -17.14 -33.95
N VAL A 12 43.62 -16.38 -33.79
CA VAL A 12 42.69 -15.92 -34.86
C VAL A 12 41.77 -14.77 -34.38
N ALA A 13 41.24 -14.01 -35.35
CA ALA A 13 40.41 -12.81 -35.30
C ALA A 13 39.24 -12.74 -34.29
N PHE A 14 38.99 -11.52 -33.81
CA PHE A 14 37.70 -11.06 -33.26
C PHE A 14 36.80 -10.52 -34.39
N PRO A 15 35.53 -10.97 -34.48
CA PRO A 15 34.45 -10.21 -35.10
C PRO A 15 33.45 -9.67 -34.06
N LEU A 16 32.81 -8.55 -34.40
CA LEU A 16 31.68 -7.98 -33.66
C LEU A 16 30.45 -8.89 -33.74
N THR A 17 29.79 -9.18 -32.62
CA THR A 17 28.37 -9.59 -32.60
C THR A 17 27.60 -9.04 -31.40
N ASN A 18 26.53 -8.33 -31.74
CA ASN A 18 25.22 -8.19 -31.08
C ASN A 18 25.08 -8.07 -29.56
N ALA A 19 24.36 -7.01 -29.19
CA ALA A 19 23.44 -6.97 -28.07
C ALA A 19 22.48 -8.19 -28.07
N ALA A 20 22.69 -9.12 -27.13
CA ALA A 20 21.71 -10.12 -26.70
C ALA A 20 22.13 -10.78 -25.37
N ASN A 21 22.46 -9.99 -24.34
CA ASN A 21 22.53 -10.51 -22.96
C ASN A 21 21.22 -10.19 -22.23
N ALA A 22 20.11 -10.67 -22.79
CA ALA A 22 19.01 -11.10 -21.95
C ALA A 22 19.58 -12.26 -21.12
N VAL A 23 19.75 -12.05 -19.81
CA VAL A 23 20.11 -13.13 -18.89
C VAL A 23 19.07 -14.22 -19.10
N GLU A 24 19.49 -15.43 -19.44
CA GLU A 24 18.63 -16.61 -19.35
C GLU A 24 18.21 -16.73 -17.89
N ARG A 25 17.04 -16.18 -17.55
CA ARG A 25 16.31 -16.60 -16.37
C ARG A 25 16.10 -18.09 -16.56
N SER A 26 16.84 -18.89 -15.82
CA SER A 26 16.52 -20.30 -15.63
C SER A 26 15.03 -20.38 -15.36
N LYS A 27 14.32 -21.28 -16.03
CA LYS A 27 12.94 -21.60 -15.66
C LYS A 27 12.94 -21.87 -14.16
N SER A 28 12.38 -20.95 -13.39
CA SER A 28 12.06 -21.19 -11.99
C SER A 28 11.05 -22.33 -12.02
N GLU A 29 11.54 -23.54 -11.74
CA GLU A 29 10.67 -24.50 -11.09
C GLU A 29 10.12 -23.77 -9.87
N ASP A 30 8.78 -23.67 -9.76
CA ASP A 30 8.15 -23.30 -8.50
C ASP A 30 8.85 -24.13 -7.43
N VAL A 31 9.58 -23.48 -6.51
CA VAL A 31 10.26 -24.16 -5.40
C VAL A 31 9.23 -25.13 -4.84
N ILE A 32 9.54 -26.43 -4.74
CA ILE A 32 8.50 -27.43 -4.43
C ILE A 32 8.03 -27.23 -2.98
N ILE A 33 7.07 -26.32 -2.78
CA ILE A 33 6.50 -25.92 -1.49
C ILE A 33 5.44 -26.92 -1.01
N SER A 34 5.36 -28.08 -1.65
CA SER A 34 4.63 -29.25 -1.17
C SER A 34 5.46 -30.51 -1.44
N ARG A 35 6.24 -30.95 -0.45
CA ARG A 35 6.94 -32.24 -0.52
C ARG A 35 5.95 -33.37 -0.21
N PRO A 36 5.64 -34.28 -1.16
CA PRO A 36 4.73 -35.39 -0.89
C PRO A 36 5.24 -36.25 0.27
N GLY A 37 4.40 -36.47 1.28
CA GLY A 37 4.74 -37.26 2.47
C GLY A 37 5.18 -36.48 3.71
N VAL A 38 5.34 -35.15 3.65
CA VAL A 38 5.56 -34.34 4.87
C VAL A 38 4.22 -34.01 5.53
N LEU A 39 3.99 -34.56 6.73
CA LEU A 39 2.81 -34.24 7.54
C LEU A 39 3.02 -32.91 8.30
N PRO A 40 2.14 -31.90 8.15
CA PRO A 40 2.26 -30.64 8.86
C PRO A 40 1.91 -30.80 10.35
N SER A 41 2.65 -30.12 11.24
CA SER A 41 2.37 -30.08 12.69
C SER A 41 1.44 -28.93 13.09
N ALA A 42 1.36 -27.89 12.26
CA ALA A 42 0.49 -26.74 12.43
C ALA A 42 -0.15 -26.30 11.09
N VAL A 43 -1.19 -25.48 11.19
CA VAL A 43 -1.92 -24.92 10.05
C VAL A 43 -2.05 -23.41 10.25
N LEU A 44 -1.87 -22.64 9.17
CA LEU A 44 -2.31 -21.25 9.06
C LEU A 44 -3.33 -21.20 7.91
N GLU A 45 -4.57 -20.85 8.21
CA GLU A 45 -5.62 -20.69 7.20
C GLU A 45 -5.59 -19.26 6.64
N MET A 46 -5.46 -19.13 5.33
CA MET A 46 -5.54 -17.85 4.64
C MET A 46 -7.00 -17.40 4.54
N THR A 47 -7.30 -16.16 4.92
CA THR A 47 -8.64 -15.57 4.90
C THR A 47 -8.65 -14.10 4.51
N ASP A 48 -9.80 -13.61 4.03
CA ASP A 48 -10.06 -12.17 3.82
C ASP A 48 -10.43 -11.41 5.13
N GLU A 49 -10.45 -12.09 6.29
CA GLU A 49 -10.90 -11.52 7.57
C GLU A 49 -9.90 -10.46 8.10
N PRO A 50 -10.30 -9.19 8.28
CA PRO A 50 -9.39 -8.13 8.71
C PRO A 50 -8.69 -8.46 10.03
N GLY A 51 -7.35 -8.42 10.00
CA GLY A 51 -6.50 -8.76 11.14
C GLY A 51 -6.35 -10.26 11.44
N LYS A 52 -6.93 -11.15 10.62
CA LYS A 52 -6.76 -12.63 10.74
C LYS A 52 -6.44 -13.29 9.40
N TRP A 53 -5.64 -12.60 8.59
CA TRP A 53 -5.35 -12.99 7.21
C TRP A 53 -4.62 -14.31 7.08
N PHE A 54 -3.69 -14.60 8.00
CA PHE A 54 -3.17 -15.93 8.27
C PHE A 54 -3.69 -16.32 9.64
N LYS A 55 -4.53 -17.33 9.76
CA LYS A 55 -5.27 -17.66 10.99
C LYS A 55 -4.89 -19.04 11.49
N ASP A 56 -4.33 -19.14 12.69
CA ASP A 56 -4.26 -20.42 13.39
C ASP A 56 -5.69 -20.84 13.78
N PRO A 57 -6.21 -21.97 13.28
CA PRO A 57 -7.56 -22.42 13.63
C PRO A 57 -7.69 -22.87 15.10
N LYS A 58 -6.58 -23.01 15.84
CA LYS A 58 -6.60 -23.36 17.28
C LYS A 58 -6.74 -22.14 18.20
N SER A 59 -5.89 -21.12 18.02
CA SER A 59 -5.89 -19.90 18.84
C SER A 59 -6.72 -18.76 18.27
N GLY A 60 -6.99 -18.76 16.96
CA GLY A 60 -7.61 -17.65 16.24
C GLY A 60 -6.69 -16.45 15.97
N GLY A 61 -5.42 -16.50 16.40
CA GLY A 61 -4.41 -15.48 16.10
C GLY A 61 -3.65 -15.78 14.80
N SER A 62 -2.60 -15.00 14.52
CA SER A 62 -1.82 -15.10 13.27
C SER A 62 -0.41 -15.66 13.43
N LEU A 63 -0.15 -16.39 14.52
CA LEU A 63 1.14 -16.98 14.84
C LEU A 63 0.96 -18.44 15.25
N VAL A 64 1.79 -19.33 14.70
CA VAL A 64 1.93 -20.72 15.17
C VAL A 64 3.33 -20.97 15.70
N VAL A 65 3.43 -21.86 16.68
CA VAL A 65 4.70 -22.33 17.26
C VAL A 65 4.92 -23.79 16.88
N ILE A 66 6.10 -24.10 16.33
CA ILE A 66 6.53 -25.45 15.93
C ILE A 66 7.97 -25.72 16.40
N LYS A 67 8.45 -26.95 16.22
CA LYS A 67 9.84 -27.33 16.50
C LYS A 67 10.69 -27.41 15.22
N PRO A 68 12.03 -27.29 15.30
CA PRO A 68 12.93 -27.55 14.18
C PRO A 68 12.65 -28.87 13.46
N GLY A 69 12.70 -28.85 12.13
CA GLY A 69 12.40 -29.97 11.24
C GLY A 69 10.90 -30.21 10.98
N GLN A 70 10.00 -29.46 11.62
CA GLN A 70 8.56 -29.58 11.37
C GLN A 70 8.09 -28.70 10.20
N ALA A 71 6.84 -28.89 9.79
CA ALA A 71 6.22 -28.16 8.69
C ALA A 71 4.87 -27.54 9.08
N VAL A 72 4.56 -26.41 8.44
CA VAL A 72 3.26 -25.70 8.54
C VAL A 72 2.55 -25.80 7.20
N LEU A 73 1.28 -26.19 7.23
CA LEU A 73 0.38 -26.05 6.09
C LEU A 73 -0.23 -24.64 6.10
N ILE A 74 0.15 -23.82 5.14
CA ILE A 74 -0.50 -22.55 4.83
C ILE A 74 -1.63 -22.89 3.84
N LYS A 75 -2.86 -22.92 4.36
CA LYS A 75 -4.04 -23.45 3.67
C LYS A 75 -4.91 -22.30 3.15
N MET A 76 -5.18 -22.27 1.85
CA MET A 76 -6.17 -21.35 1.27
C MET A 76 -7.57 -21.85 1.64
N THR A 77 -8.35 -21.06 2.40
CA THR A 77 -9.64 -21.50 2.95
C THR A 77 -10.79 -20.55 2.63
N ASP A 78 -10.71 -19.27 3.03
CA ASP A 78 -11.81 -18.29 2.94
C ASP A 78 -11.34 -17.00 2.25
N THR A 79 -10.98 -17.16 0.98
CA THR A 79 -10.43 -16.10 0.12
C THR A 79 -11.25 -15.98 -1.16
N ASN A 80 -11.74 -14.79 -1.47
CA ASN A 80 -12.47 -14.52 -2.72
C ASN A 80 -11.54 -14.35 -3.95
N THR A 81 -10.25 -14.14 -3.71
CA THR A 81 -9.21 -13.88 -4.72
C THR A 81 -8.00 -14.80 -4.55
N ASP A 82 -7.05 -14.68 -5.47
CA ASP A 82 -5.74 -15.33 -5.37
C ASP A 82 -4.80 -14.48 -4.50
N HIS A 83 -3.93 -15.13 -3.73
CA HIS A 83 -2.99 -14.48 -2.81
C HIS A 83 -1.58 -15.04 -2.97
N THR A 84 -0.58 -14.37 -2.39
CA THR A 84 0.81 -14.84 -2.34
C THR A 84 1.24 -15.13 -0.91
N ILE A 85 2.18 -16.07 -0.78
CA ILE A 85 2.89 -16.43 0.43
C ILE A 85 4.35 -16.04 0.19
N THR A 86 4.79 -14.92 0.74
CA THR A 86 6.12 -14.36 0.51
C THR A 86 6.81 -14.08 1.84
N SER A 87 8.09 -14.41 1.96
CA SER A 87 8.87 -14.18 3.19
C SER A 87 9.20 -12.70 3.34
N LEU A 88 8.71 -12.08 4.42
CA LEU A 88 9.05 -10.72 4.82
C LEU A 88 10.36 -10.69 5.63
N LEU A 89 10.54 -11.66 6.53
CA LEU A 89 11.77 -11.90 7.27
C LEU A 89 11.90 -13.38 7.66
N TRP A 90 13.14 -13.86 7.79
CA TRP A 90 13.46 -15.25 8.13
C TRP A 90 14.83 -15.34 8.81
N GLN A 91 15.18 -16.53 9.29
CA GLN A 91 16.46 -16.78 9.94
C GLN A 91 17.60 -16.89 8.91
N PRO A 92 18.72 -16.15 9.06
CA PRO A 92 19.84 -16.21 8.12
C PRO A 92 20.36 -17.63 7.90
N GLY A 93 20.39 -18.08 6.64
CA GLY A 93 20.86 -19.42 6.27
C GLY A 93 19.88 -20.59 6.54
N ALA A 94 18.61 -20.33 6.87
CA ALA A 94 17.58 -21.36 6.90
C ALA A 94 17.34 -21.99 5.51
N ALA A 95 17.13 -23.30 5.46
CA ALA A 95 16.92 -24.00 4.20
C ALA A 95 15.54 -23.70 3.60
N ASN A 96 15.48 -23.59 2.26
CA ASN A 96 14.25 -23.28 1.51
C ASN A 96 13.66 -21.89 1.84
N PHE A 97 14.50 -20.92 2.21
CA PHE A 97 14.14 -19.51 2.37
C PHE A 97 15.03 -18.58 1.52
N PRO A 98 14.49 -17.45 1.00
CA PRO A 98 13.10 -17.01 1.14
C PRO A 98 12.12 -17.89 0.35
N VAL A 99 10.90 -18.00 0.88
CA VAL A 99 9.73 -18.39 0.08
C VAL A 99 9.26 -17.14 -0.65
N ASP A 100 9.21 -17.17 -1.98
CA ASP A 100 8.68 -16.08 -2.79
C ASP A 100 7.84 -16.68 -3.93
N GLN A 101 6.60 -16.22 -4.09
CA GLN A 101 5.72 -16.66 -5.17
C GLN A 101 5.69 -15.61 -6.27
N GLU A 102 6.10 -16.01 -7.48
CA GLU A 102 6.12 -15.11 -8.65
C GLU A 102 4.71 -14.65 -9.09
N ARG A 103 3.67 -15.41 -8.71
CA ARG A 103 2.26 -15.09 -8.98
C ARG A 103 1.37 -15.44 -7.80
N PRO A 104 0.26 -14.70 -7.59
CA PRO A 104 -0.77 -15.10 -6.66
C PRO A 104 -1.46 -16.38 -7.14
N SER A 105 -1.95 -17.18 -6.20
CA SER A 105 -2.73 -18.39 -6.45
C SER A 105 -3.70 -18.67 -5.31
N ASN A 106 -4.57 -19.66 -5.50
CA ASN A 106 -5.39 -20.29 -4.46
C ASN A 106 -4.82 -21.65 -4.02
N ALA A 107 -3.53 -21.92 -4.30
CA ALA A 107 -2.87 -23.16 -3.92
C ALA A 107 -2.47 -23.15 -2.43
N SER A 108 -2.75 -24.26 -1.73
CA SER A 108 -2.25 -24.48 -0.36
C SER A 108 -0.82 -25.02 -0.39
N VAL A 109 -0.03 -24.64 0.61
CA VAL A 109 1.44 -24.79 0.64
C VAL A 109 1.90 -25.40 1.97
N THR A 110 2.83 -26.36 1.94
CA THR A 110 3.42 -26.99 3.13
C THR A 110 4.92 -26.64 3.24
N GLN A 111 5.22 -25.57 3.98
CA GLN A 111 6.60 -25.14 4.21
C GLN A 111 7.22 -25.91 5.39
N THR A 112 8.46 -26.38 5.22
CA THR A 112 9.27 -26.99 6.30
C THR A 112 10.25 -25.96 6.87
N PHE A 113 10.50 -26.01 8.18
CA PHE A 113 11.37 -25.08 8.88
C PHE A 113 12.44 -25.84 9.66
N ASP A 114 13.71 -25.60 9.37
CA ASP A 114 14.86 -26.37 9.86
C ASP A 114 15.61 -25.69 11.02
N LYS A 115 15.59 -24.36 11.08
CA LYS A 115 16.36 -23.54 12.02
C LYS A 115 15.46 -22.85 13.05
N PRO A 116 15.83 -22.80 14.34
CA PRO A 116 15.12 -22.02 15.35
C PRO A 116 15.02 -20.53 15.02
N GLY A 117 13.91 -19.91 15.43
CA GLY A 117 13.67 -18.47 15.38
C GLY A 117 12.36 -18.06 14.69
N LEU A 118 12.20 -16.75 14.51
CA LEU A 118 11.02 -16.14 13.88
C LEU A 118 11.10 -16.11 12.35
N TYR A 119 9.97 -16.43 11.72
CA TYR A 119 9.69 -16.29 10.29
C TYR A 119 8.36 -15.54 10.12
N VAL A 120 8.33 -14.52 9.25
CA VAL A 120 7.10 -13.77 8.94
C VAL A 120 6.84 -13.79 7.45
N PHE A 121 5.59 -14.09 7.10
CA PHE A 121 5.05 -14.10 5.75
C PHE A 121 4.17 -12.87 5.50
N THR A 122 4.13 -12.42 4.24
CA THR A 122 3.24 -11.40 3.72
C THR A 122 2.67 -11.81 2.36
N CYS A 123 1.57 -11.19 1.94
CA CYS A 123 1.07 -11.25 0.58
C CYS A 123 1.58 -10.03 -0.21
N LYS A 124 2.31 -10.20 -1.32
CA LYS A 124 2.71 -9.07 -2.20
C LYS A 124 1.53 -8.37 -2.87
N VAL A 125 0.42 -9.07 -3.08
CA VAL A 125 -0.86 -8.48 -3.55
C VAL A 125 -1.53 -7.68 -2.44
N HIS A 126 -1.34 -8.03 -1.16
CA HIS A 126 -1.97 -7.36 -0.02
C HIS A 126 -0.95 -7.19 1.12
N PRO A 127 -0.01 -6.22 1.04
CA PRO A 127 1.25 -6.24 1.83
C PRO A 127 1.16 -6.15 3.35
N TYR A 128 -0.04 -6.03 3.91
CA TYR A 128 -0.33 -6.08 5.35
C TYR A 128 -1.03 -7.38 5.80
N MET A 129 -1.35 -8.31 4.90
CA MET A 129 -1.72 -9.67 5.27
C MET A 129 -0.50 -10.34 5.88
N LEU A 130 -0.37 -10.31 7.21
CA LEU A 130 0.79 -10.88 7.91
C LEU A 130 0.46 -12.19 8.62
N GLY A 131 1.43 -13.11 8.63
CA GLY A 131 1.38 -14.36 9.37
C GLY A 131 2.77 -14.77 9.86
N ALA A 132 2.87 -15.42 11.02
CA ALA A 132 4.14 -15.77 11.61
C ALA A 132 4.25 -17.26 11.99
N VAL A 133 5.47 -17.77 11.89
CA VAL A 133 5.87 -19.07 12.42
C VAL A 133 7.06 -18.84 13.35
N VAL A 134 6.94 -19.27 14.59
CA VAL A 134 8.05 -19.36 15.55
C VAL A 134 8.51 -20.81 15.58
N VAL A 135 9.77 -21.02 15.25
CA VAL A 135 10.44 -22.33 15.33
C VAL A 135 11.19 -22.34 16.65
N ASP A 136 10.55 -22.91 17.67
CA ASP A 136 11.01 -22.81 19.05
C ASP A 136 12.12 -23.84 19.35
N ASP A 137 13.26 -23.39 19.89
CA ASP A 137 14.29 -24.28 20.43
C ASP A 137 13.94 -24.61 21.89
N PRO A 138 13.50 -25.86 22.18
CA PRO A 138 13.08 -26.26 23.52
C PRO A 138 14.24 -26.38 24.53
N THR A 139 15.47 -26.09 24.12
CA THR A 139 16.63 -25.97 25.02
C THR A 139 16.84 -24.55 25.54
N THR A 140 16.13 -23.56 24.99
CA THR A 140 16.19 -22.16 25.41
C THR A 140 15.05 -21.80 26.39
N GLU A 141 15.19 -20.70 27.12
CA GLU A 141 14.13 -20.17 27.99
C GLU A 141 13.26 -19.16 27.21
N GLY A 142 11.92 -19.35 27.24
CA GLY A 142 11.00 -18.55 26.42
C GLY A 142 11.00 -18.98 24.95
N LEU A 143 10.12 -18.38 24.15
CA LEU A 143 10.03 -18.72 22.71
C LEU A 143 11.25 -18.20 21.93
N ASP A 144 12.01 -19.09 21.30
CA ASP A 144 13.17 -18.68 20.50
C ASP A 144 12.74 -17.95 19.21
N ILE A 145 13.10 -16.66 19.11
CA ILE A 145 12.89 -15.87 17.88
C ILE A 145 14.20 -15.61 17.10
N GLY A 146 15.30 -16.22 17.55
CA GLY A 146 16.63 -16.12 16.96
C GLY A 146 17.42 -14.90 17.45
N ALA A 147 18.73 -14.89 17.16
CA ALA A 147 19.61 -13.77 17.49
C ALA A 147 19.67 -12.70 16.38
N GLU A 148 19.43 -13.08 15.14
CA GLU A 148 19.53 -12.24 13.94
C GLU A 148 18.41 -12.64 12.97
N ILE A 149 17.79 -11.65 12.31
CA ILE A 149 16.82 -11.86 11.24
C ILE A 149 17.37 -11.28 9.93
N GLN A 150 17.10 -11.98 8.84
CA GLN A 150 17.30 -11.50 7.49
C GLN A 150 15.96 -10.99 6.95
N LEU A 151 15.94 -9.72 6.54
CA LEU A 151 14.79 -9.09 5.91
C LEU A 151 14.76 -9.42 4.40
N VAL A 152 13.59 -9.30 3.76
CA VAL A 152 13.43 -9.47 2.30
C VAL A 152 14.32 -8.56 1.46
N THR A 153 14.80 -7.44 2.03
CA THR A 153 15.79 -6.55 1.40
C THR A 153 17.21 -7.12 1.34
N GLY A 154 17.44 -8.29 1.94
CA GLY A 154 18.78 -8.87 2.17
C GLY A 154 19.50 -8.27 3.39
N ALA A 155 18.94 -7.23 4.02
CA ALA A 155 19.49 -6.66 5.24
C ALA A 155 19.43 -7.67 6.40
N LYS A 156 20.50 -7.72 7.19
CA LYS A 156 20.65 -8.59 8.36
C LYS A 156 20.75 -7.74 9.61
N VAL A 157 19.87 -7.97 10.58
CA VAL A 157 19.78 -7.17 11.80
C VAL A 157 19.59 -8.06 13.03
N PRO A 158 20.20 -7.71 14.19
CA PRO A 158 19.91 -8.40 15.45
C PRO A 158 18.42 -8.34 15.78
N THR A 159 17.86 -9.38 16.41
CA THR A 159 16.45 -9.35 16.88
C THR A 159 16.22 -8.34 17.99
N THR A 160 17.28 -7.87 18.65
CA THR A 160 17.28 -6.78 19.63
C THR A 160 17.25 -5.37 19.02
N SER A 161 17.36 -5.24 17.68
CA SER A 161 17.37 -3.96 16.97
C SER A 161 16.05 -3.19 17.06
N ASP A 162 16.10 -1.87 16.86
CA ASP A 162 14.89 -1.03 16.80
C ASP A 162 13.97 -1.42 15.64
N ILE A 163 14.52 -1.70 14.44
CA ILE A 163 13.69 -2.12 13.31
C ILE A 163 12.99 -3.47 13.56
N ALA A 164 13.63 -4.42 14.26
CA ALA A 164 13.00 -5.67 14.66
C ALA A 164 11.83 -5.43 15.64
N LYS A 165 11.98 -4.52 16.60
CA LYS A 165 10.92 -4.13 17.54
C LYS A 165 9.75 -3.44 16.81
N LYS A 166 10.03 -2.55 15.85
CA LYS A 166 9.00 -1.92 15.01
C LYS A 166 8.22 -2.96 14.19
N LEU A 167 8.91 -3.89 13.53
CA LEU A 167 8.29 -4.98 12.78
C LEU A 167 7.42 -5.87 13.69
N LEU A 168 7.91 -6.24 14.88
CA LEU A 168 7.16 -7.03 15.86
C LEU A 168 5.91 -6.31 16.37
N ARG A 169 6.01 -5.01 16.68
CA ARG A 169 4.86 -4.18 17.08
C ARG A 169 3.83 -4.07 15.95
N THR A 170 4.29 -3.79 14.73
CA THR A 170 3.42 -3.66 13.55
C THR A 170 2.76 -4.99 13.19
N PHE A 171 3.42 -6.12 13.39
CA PHE A 171 2.82 -7.46 13.29
C PHE A 171 1.64 -7.59 14.24
N PHE A 172 1.85 -7.42 15.56
CA PHE A 172 0.77 -7.59 16.55
C PHE A 172 -0.37 -6.59 16.37
N ILE A 173 -0.09 -5.32 16.10
CA ILE A 173 -1.15 -4.33 15.82
C ILE A 173 -1.92 -4.72 14.56
N GLY A 174 -1.22 -5.06 13.46
CA GLY A 174 -1.85 -5.44 12.20
C GLY A 174 -2.75 -6.67 12.33
N THR A 175 -2.28 -7.71 13.01
CA THR A 175 -2.96 -9.01 13.14
C THR A 175 -3.77 -9.16 14.44
N THR A 176 -4.19 -8.07 15.08
CA THR A 176 -5.09 -8.13 16.24
C THR A 176 -5.98 -6.87 16.29
N PRO A 177 -7.22 -6.93 15.76
CA PRO A 177 -8.12 -5.77 15.71
C PRO A 177 -8.43 -5.12 17.06
N ALA A 178 -8.31 -5.87 18.16
CA ALA A 178 -8.46 -5.35 19.53
C ALA A 178 -7.31 -4.39 19.96
N LEU A 179 -6.22 -4.30 19.20
CA LEU A 179 -5.09 -3.38 19.42
C LEU A 179 -5.13 -2.14 18.50
N TRP A 180 -6.12 -2.01 17.62
CA TRP A 180 -6.27 -0.86 16.72
C TRP A 180 -6.67 0.40 17.50
N ARG A 181 -6.27 1.58 17.00
CA ARG A 181 -6.49 2.88 17.67
C ARG A 181 -7.92 3.36 17.48
N ASP A 182 -8.77 3.11 18.49
CA ASP A 182 -10.16 3.54 18.48
C ASP A 182 -10.38 4.87 19.21
N TYR A 183 -10.49 5.96 18.44
CA TYR A 183 -10.73 7.33 18.91
C TYR A 183 -12.09 7.56 19.58
N ARG A 184 -12.98 6.56 19.62
CA ARG A 184 -14.19 6.60 20.47
C ARG A 184 -13.87 6.41 21.96
N THR A 185 -12.67 5.93 22.27
CA THR A 185 -12.17 5.70 23.63
C THR A 185 -11.17 6.78 24.03
N PRO A 186 -11.04 7.15 25.31
CA PRO A 186 -10.20 8.27 25.74
C PRO A 186 -8.69 8.01 25.59
N ASN A 187 -8.25 6.75 25.63
CA ASN A 187 -6.86 6.35 25.44
C ASN A 187 -6.80 5.16 24.49
N TRP A 188 -5.77 5.12 23.66
CA TRP A 188 -5.34 3.93 22.94
C TRP A 188 -4.47 3.06 23.84
N GLU A 189 -4.94 1.84 24.11
CA GLU A 189 -4.29 0.89 25.01
C GLU A 189 -3.75 -0.31 24.23
N VAL A 190 -2.43 -0.44 24.09
CA VAL A 190 -1.82 -1.62 23.47
C VAL A 190 -1.38 -2.60 24.55
N LYS A 191 -2.06 -3.75 24.62
CA LYS A 191 -1.86 -4.80 25.63
C LYS A 191 -1.53 -6.13 24.96
N LEU A 192 -0.23 -6.40 24.86
CA LEU A 192 0.34 -7.65 24.36
C LEU A 192 0.31 -8.75 25.44
N PRO A 193 0.30 -10.04 25.04
CA PRO A 193 0.27 -11.16 25.99
C PRO A 193 1.52 -11.22 26.87
N ASP A 194 1.40 -11.82 28.05
CA ASP A 194 2.52 -12.05 28.97
C ASP A 194 3.35 -13.30 28.56
N LEU A 195 3.86 -13.26 27.34
CA LEU A 195 4.60 -14.35 26.69
C LEU A 195 6.11 -14.07 26.75
N PRO A 196 6.93 -14.95 27.35
CA PRO A 196 8.38 -14.82 27.29
C PRO A 196 8.90 -15.16 25.88
N ILE A 197 9.67 -14.24 25.30
CA ILE A 197 10.39 -14.40 24.03
C ILE A 197 11.90 -14.32 24.29
N ASN A 198 12.66 -15.19 23.64
CA ASN A 198 14.12 -15.23 23.74
C ASN A 198 14.76 -14.40 22.61
N LEU A 199 15.46 -13.35 23.01
CA LEU A 199 16.20 -12.43 22.15
C LEU A 199 17.70 -12.67 22.35
N ALA A 200 18.30 -13.56 21.55
CA ALA A 200 19.74 -13.87 21.63
C ALA A 200 20.23 -14.27 23.05
N GLY A 201 19.46 -15.07 23.77
CA GLY A 201 19.73 -15.47 25.16
C GLY A 201 19.14 -14.53 26.22
N SER A 202 18.57 -13.38 25.84
CA SER A 202 17.88 -12.47 26.76
C SER A 202 16.37 -12.68 26.71
N VAL A 203 15.75 -13.08 27.83
CA VAL A 203 14.30 -13.29 27.88
C VAL A 203 13.56 -11.97 28.15
N LEU A 204 12.69 -11.57 27.23
CA LEU A 204 11.79 -10.43 27.37
C LEU A 204 10.34 -10.94 27.42
N LYS A 205 9.51 -10.39 28.29
CA LYS A 205 8.05 -10.60 28.21
C LYS A 205 7.45 -9.63 27.20
N LEU A 206 6.63 -10.10 26.25
CA LEU A 206 5.97 -9.21 25.28
C LEU A 206 5.12 -8.12 25.94
N SER A 207 4.55 -8.40 27.11
CA SER A 207 3.84 -7.44 27.97
C SER A 207 4.68 -6.22 28.39
N ALA A 208 6.02 -6.28 28.33
CA ALA A 208 6.91 -5.15 28.57
C ALA A 208 6.91 -4.10 27.43
N LEU A 209 6.32 -4.41 26.27
CA LEU A 209 6.13 -3.48 25.15
C LEU A 209 4.74 -2.80 25.17
N ASN A 210 3.93 -3.04 26.20
CA ASN A 210 2.63 -2.40 26.40
C ASN A 210 2.78 -0.88 26.56
N PHE A 211 1.79 -0.13 26.07
CA PHE A 211 1.73 1.32 26.27
C PHE A 211 0.29 1.83 26.24
N SER A 212 0.12 3.08 26.69
CA SER A 212 -1.12 3.83 26.65
C SER A 212 -0.83 5.25 26.13
N GLU A 213 -1.62 5.72 25.16
CA GLU A 213 -1.56 7.08 24.64
C GLU A 213 -2.95 7.73 24.67
N PRO A 214 -3.08 9.03 24.98
CA PRO A 214 -4.36 9.71 24.89
C PRO A 214 -4.85 9.78 23.44
N ASN A 215 -6.17 9.68 23.26
CA ASN A 215 -6.83 9.97 21.98
C ASN A 215 -7.34 11.40 21.99
N ALA A 216 -6.87 12.21 21.05
CA ALA A 216 -7.30 13.59 20.86
C ALA A 216 -7.73 13.81 19.41
N LEU A 217 -9.01 14.16 19.22
CA LEU A 217 -9.55 14.65 17.95
C LEU A 217 -9.32 16.16 17.85
N LEU A 218 -9.14 16.65 16.62
CA LEU A 218 -8.89 18.07 16.35
C LEU A 218 -9.56 18.44 15.03
N GLN A 219 -10.40 19.48 15.02
CA GLN A 219 -10.98 19.97 13.77
C GLN A 219 -10.08 21.07 13.16
N PRO A 220 -9.75 21.00 11.85
CA PRO A 220 -9.05 22.06 11.15
C PRO A 220 -9.82 23.39 11.22
N GLN A 221 -9.11 24.44 11.62
CA GLN A 221 -9.69 25.77 11.86
C GLN A 221 -10.14 26.48 10.57
N ILE A 222 -9.54 26.13 9.42
CA ILE A 222 -9.95 26.61 8.10
C ILE A 222 -10.67 25.44 7.41
N PRO A 223 -11.93 25.60 6.98
CA PRO A 223 -12.64 24.56 6.24
C PRO A 223 -11.93 24.13 4.96
N GLY A 224 -12.16 22.89 4.53
CA GLY A 224 -11.93 22.49 3.14
C GLY A 224 -12.99 23.05 2.19
N VAL A 225 -12.83 22.76 0.91
CA VAL A 225 -13.86 22.98 -0.12
C VAL A 225 -14.39 21.61 -0.54
N GLY A 226 -15.72 21.44 -0.46
CA GLY A 226 -16.41 20.21 -0.84
C GLY A 226 -16.40 19.14 0.24
N GLU A 227 -15.98 17.92 -0.12
CA GLU A 227 -16.10 16.72 0.72
C GLU A 227 -14.89 15.79 0.55
N VAL A 228 -14.75 14.82 1.46
CA VAL A 228 -13.73 13.76 1.38
C VAL A 228 -14.39 12.42 1.58
N TRP A 229 -14.17 11.51 0.64
CA TRP A 229 -14.54 10.10 0.78
C TRP A 229 -13.35 9.29 1.30
N VAL A 230 -13.61 8.40 2.25
CA VAL A 230 -12.62 7.49 2.84
C VAL A 230 -13.16 6.07 2.83
N ASP A 231 -12.40 5.14 2.24
CA ASP A 231 -12.71 3.71 2.31
C ASP A 231 -12.37 3.20 3.70
N THR A 232 -13.39 3.01 4.53
CA THR A 232 -13.30 2.35 5.83
C THR A 232 -13.40 0.84 5.61
N GLN A 233 -12.34 0.29 4.99
CA GLN A 233 -12.27 -1.05 4.39
C GLN A 233 -12.63 -2.20 5.33
N PHE A 234 -12.37 -2.05 6.63
CA PHE A 234 -12.50 -3.14 7.61
C PHE A 234 -13.79 -3.08 8.44
N GLU A 235 -14.62 -2.05 8.24
CA GLU A 235 -15.84 -1.80 9.01
C GLU A 235 -16.86 -2.94 8.86
N GLY A 236 -17.29 -3.54 9.97
CA GLY A 236 -18.30 -4.58 9.98
C GLY A 236 -19.71 -3.99 9.89
N VAL A 237 -20.59 -4.58 9.08
CA VAL A 237 -21.96 -4.07 8.86
C VAL A 237 -22.99 -5.19 8.99
N SER A 238 -24.09 -4.94 9.69
CA SER A 238 -25.23 -5.85 9.80
C SER A 238 -25.79 -6.20 8.42
N GLY A 239 -25.94 -7.49 8.12
CA GLY A 239 -26.47 -7.96 6.83
C GLY A 239 -25.43 -8.22 5.75
N LYS A 240 -24.14 -7.91 6.00
CA LYS A 240 -23.02 -8.31 5.13
C LYS A 240 -22.25 -9.49 5.73
N THR A 241 -21.60 -10.27 4.86
CA THR A 241 -20.60 -11.28 5.26
C THR A 241 -19.18 -10.83 4.97
N LYS A 242 -18.98 -9.86 4.06
CA LYS A 242 -17.69 -9.22 3.77
C LYS A 242 -17.65 -7.80 4.37
N HIS A 243 -16.44 -7.26 4.54
CA HIS A 243 -16.23 -6.03 5.32
C HIS A 243 -16.22 -4.76 4.45
N GLY A 244 -16.40 -3.63 5.13
CA GLY A 244 -16.05 -2.30 4.65
C GLY A 244 -17.19 -1.47 4.08
N THR A 245 -16.96 -0.16 4.07
CA THR A 245 -17.89 0.89 3.64
C THR A 245 -17.09 2.06 3.04
N ALA A 246 -17.73 2.91 2.24
CA ALA A 246 -17.17 4.21 1.85
C ALA A 246 -17.82 5.33 2.67
N THR A 247 -17.03 6.08 3.44
CA THR A 247 -17.49 7.12 4.38
C THR A 247 -17.30 8.51 3.77
N GLN A 248 -18.36 9.32 3.70
CA GLN A 248 -18.33 10.69 3.20
C GLN A 248 -18.25 11.70 4.35
N ILE A 249 -17.27 12.60 4.29
CA ILE A 249 -17.06 13.71 5.23
C ILE A 249 -17.31 15.02 4.50
N ASP A 250 -18.15 15.89 5.06
CA ASP A 250 -18.29 17.27 4.60
C ASP A 250 -17.06 18.08 5.06
N ALA A 251 -16.22 18.52 4.12
CA ALA A 251 -14.99 19.25 4.43
C ALA A 251 -15.25 20.69 4.87
N SER A 252 -16.48 21.21 4.70
CA SER A 252 -16.86 22.55 5.13
C SER A 252 -17.06 22.68 6.64
N ASN A 253 -17.33 21.56 7.33
CA ASN A 253 -17.64 21.49 8.77
C ASN A 253 -17.05 20.26 9.49
N TRP A 254 -16.36 19.37 8.78
CA TRP A 254 -15.68 18.18 9.30
C TRP A 254 -16.60 17.15 9.98
N THR A 255 -17.83 17.00 9.47
CA THR A 255 -18.80 16.00 9.95
C THR A 255 -19.04 14.90 8.91
N ILE A 256 -19.39 13.70 9.36
CA ILE A 256 -19.80 12.61 8.47
C ILE A 256 -21.19 12.92 7.91
N LYS A 257 -21.30 12.87 6.57
CA LYS A 257 -22.51 13.18 5.81
C LYS A 257 -23.30 11.91 5.47
N GLN A 258 -22.63 10.84 5.03
CA GLN A 258 -23.22 9.51 4.83
C GLN A 258 -22.17 8.38 4.80
N LYS A 259 -22.63 7.12 4.76
CA LYS A 259 -21.81 5.92 4.50
C LYS A 259 -22.48 5.06 3.41
N VAL A 260 -21.76 4.74 2.34
CA VAL A 260 -22.18 3.77 1.33
C VAL A 260 -21.72 2.38 1.77
N LYS A 261 -22.68 1.54 2.14
CA LYS A 261 -22.42 0.24 2.79
C LYS A 261 -22.35 -0.93 1.82
N GLY A 262 -23.03 -0.85 0.69
CA GLY A 262 -23.13 -1.93 -0.29
C GLY A 262 -23.67 -3.24 0.32
N VAL A 263 -24.75 -3.17 1.10
CA VAL A 263 -25.32 -4.33 1.81
C VAL A 263 -25.88 -5.36 0.83
N GLU A 264 -26.72 -4.91 -0.11
CA GLU A 264 -27.33 -5.77 -1.14
C GLU A 264 -26.27 -6.42 -2.05
N GLN A 265 -25.20 -5.68 -2.36
CA GLN A 265 -24.10 -6.12 -3.23
C GLN A 265 -23.05 -6.93 -2.46
N ASN A 266 -23.17 -7.03 -1.12
CA ASN A 266 -22.14 -7.56 -0.22
C ASN A 266 -20.73 -7.07 -0.59
N MET A 267 -20.59 -5.74 -0.69
CA MET A 267 -19.35 -5.06 -1.10
C MET A 267 -18.19 -5.52 -0.20
N ASN A 268 -17.06 -5.90 -0.79
CA ASN A 268 -16.01 -6.65 -0.13
C ASN A 268 -14.68 -5.87 -0.15
N ASN A 269 -14.30 -5.36 1.02
CA ASN A 269 -13.04 -4.67 1.28
C ASN A 269 -12.74 -3.57 0.22
N PRO A 270 -13.55 -2.50 0.16
CA PRO A 270 -13.31 -1.36 -0.71
C PRO A 270 -11.91 -0.76 -0.47
N HIS A 271 -11.15 -0.46 -1.52
CA HIS A 271 -9.72 -0.10 -1.40
C HIS A 271 -9.34 1.23 -2.01
N ASN A 272 -9.85 1.55 -3.20
CA ASN A 272 -9.63 2.83 -3.85
C ASN A 272 -10.92 3.32 -4.55
N MET A 273 -11.08 4.63 -4.54
CA MET A 273 -12.17 5.34 -5.20
C MET A 273 -11.62 6.33 -6.23
N TRP A 274 -12.31 6.44 -7.36
CA TRP A 274 -12.17 7.57 -8.28
C TRP A 274 -13.54 8.05 -8.78
N THR A 275 -13.58 9.12 -9.58
CA THR A 275 -14.83 9.72 -10.05
C THR A 275 -14.75 10.24 -11.48
N ASP A 276 -15.91 10.52 -12.07
CA ASP A 276 -16.04 11.17 -13.38
C ASP A 276 -15.92 12.70 -13.29
N ALA A 277 -15.73 13.39 -14.42
CA ALA A 277 -15.56 14.84 -14.46
C ALA A 277 -16.78 15.67 -13.97
N THR A 278 -17.96 15.07 -13.76
CA THR A 278 -19.12 15.73 -13.16
C THR A 278 -19.24 15.53 -11.64
N TYR A 279 -18.40 14.68 -11.06
CA TYR A 279 -18.49 14.21 -9.67
C TYR A 279 -19.87 13.63 -9.34
N LYS A 280 -20.46 12.88 -10.27
CA LYS A 280 -21.74 12.19 -10.08
C LYS A 280 -21.51 10.73 -9.69
N TYR A 281 -20.59 10.04 -10.37
CA TYR A 281 -20.32 8.63 -10.16
C TYR A 281 -19.03 8.43 -9.38
N ILE A 282 -19.05 7.58 -8.36
CA ILE A 282 -17.82 7.06 -7.74
C ILE A 282 -17.60 5.62 -8.21
N TYR A 283 -16.38 5.35 -8.64
CA TYR A 283 -15.87 4.05 -9.06
C TYR A 283 -15.07 3.43 -7.92
N GLN A 284 -15.64 2.40 -7.29
CA GLN A 284 -15.10 1.73 -6.11
C GLN A 284 -14.46 0.40 -6.49
N THR A 285 -13.17 0.22 -6.21
CA THR A 285 -12.51 -1.08 -6.31
C THR A 285 -12.74 -1.94 -5.06
N GLU A 286 -13.02 -3.23 -5.26
CA GLU A 286 -13.17 -4.26 -4.21
C GLU A 286 -11.95 -5.21 -4.25
N TRP A 287 -10.90 -4.91 -3.49
CA TRP A 287 -9.54 -5.47 -3.70
C TRP A 287 -9.30 -6.87 -3.13
N PHE A 288 -10.18 -7.34 -2.24
CA PHE A 288 -10.28 -8.77 -1.85
C PHE A 288 -11.37 -9.48 -2.65
N ASP A 289 -11.77 -8.91 -3.78
CA ASP A 289 -12.78 -9.45 -4.67
C ASP A 289 -12.32 -9.29 -6.13
N LYS A 290 -13.23 -9.54 -7.07
CA LYS A 290 -12.96 -9.41 -8.50
C LYS A 290 -13.74 -8.25 -9.12
N ARG A 291 -14.22 -7.31 -8.30
CA ARG A 291 -15.36 -6.45 -8.59
C ARG A 291 -15.04 -4.95 -8.56
N LEU A 292 -15.74 -4.23 -9.42
CA LEU A 292 -15.84 -2.77 -9.42
C LEU A 292 -17.31 -2.39 -9.19
N THR A 293 -17.56 -1.59 -8.16
CA THR A 293 -18.88 -1.01 -7.86
C THR A 293 -18.93 0.43 -8.37
N THR A 294 -20.07 0.83 -8.94
CA THR A 294 -20.33 2.22 -9.32
C THR A 294 -21.55 2.73 -8.56
N PHE A 295 -21.42 3.87 -7.87
CA PHE A 295 -22.50 4.47 -7.09
C PHE A 295 -22.63 5.98 -7.29
N ASP A 296 -23.82 6.52 -7.03
CA ASP A 296 -24.11 7.95 -7.06
C ASP A 296 -23.51 8.66 -5.84
N ARG A 297 -22.63 9.64 -6.05
CA ARG A 297 -21.98 10.41 -4.99
C ARG A 297 -22.99 11.10 -4.05
N ALA A 298 -24.07 11.65 -4.58
CA ALA A 298 -24.99 12.47 -3.78
C ALA A 298 -25.89 11.60 -2.88
N SER A 299 -26.49 10.56 -3.46
CA SER A 299 -27.50 9.71 -2.80
C SER A 299 -26.97 8.39 -2.24
N GLY A 300 -25.72 8.03 -2.53
CA GLY A 300 -25.13 6.74 -2.14
C GLY A 300 -25.74 5.53 -2.85
N LYS A 301 -26.63 5.74 -3.84
CA LYS A 301 -27.29 4.66 -4.57
C LYS A 301 -26.26 3.90 -5.43
N VAL A 302 -26.12 2.60 -5.20
CA VAL A 302 -25.36 1.72 -6.10
C VAL A 302 -26.12 1.55 -7.42
N TYR A 303 -25.43 1.79 -8.53
CA TYR A 303 -25.94 1.59 -9.88
C TYR A 303 -25.55 0.23 -10.44
N ASN A 304 -24.27 -0.14 -10.25
CA ASN A 304 -23.66 -1.28 -10.88
C ASN A 304 -22.64 -1.94 -9.93
N THR A 305 -22.46 -3.25 -10.06
CA THR A 305 -21.36 -3.99 -9.44
C THR A 305 -21.00 -5.12 -10.39
N GLN A 306 -19.82 -5.04 -11.00
CA GLN A 306 -19.43 -5.90 -12.11
C GLN A 306 -18.08 -6.56 -11.85
N VAL A 307 -17.89 -7.76 -12.40
CA VAL A 307 -16.60 -8.45 -12.36
C VAL A 307 -15.66 -7.82 -13.39
N VAL A 308 -14.47 -7.40 -12.95
CA VAL A 308 -13.44 -6.76 -13.77
C VAL A 308 -12.16 -7.60 -13.90
N GLY A 309 -11.82 -8.41 -12.90
CA GLY A 309 -10.60 -9.21 -12.84
C GLY A 309 -10.08 -9.33 -11.41
N GLN A 310 -8.99 -10.06 -11.19
CA GLN A 310 -8.44 -10.34 -9.85
C GLN A 310 -7.90 -9.07 -9.17
N ASN A 311 -8.29 -8.86 -7.93
CA ASN A 311 -7.75 -7.82 -7.04
C ASN A 311 -7.66 -6.44 -7.71
N PRO A 312 -8.81 -5.86 -8.14
CA PRO A 312 -8.81 -4.49 -8.64
C PRO A 312 -8.30 -3.59 -7.51
N SER A 313 -7.16 -2.94 -7.75
CA SER A 313 -6.44 -2.19 -6.72
C SER A 313 -6.84 -0.72 -6.81
N HIS A 314 -6.34 -0.01 -7.83
CA HIS A 314 -6.63 1.40 -8.06
C HIS A 314 -7.44 1.62 -9.33
N ALA A 315 -8.25 2.68 -9.32
CA ALA A 315 -9.00 3.19 -10.45
C ALA A 315 -8.60 4.66 -10.72
N MET A 316 -8.51 5.07 -11.98
CA MET A 316 -8.33 6.47 -12.36
C MET A 316 -8.95 6.77 -13.73
N SER A 317 -9.62 7.93 -13.84
CA SER A 317 -10.15 8.43 -15.11
C SER A 317 -9.14 9.35 -15.79
N ASN A 318 -8.97 9.20 -17.10
CA ASN A 318 -8.12 10.09 -17.89
C ASN A 318 -8.77 11.49 -18.01
N PRO A 319 -8.03 12.58 -17.72
CA PRO A 319 -8.59 13.93 -17.66
C PRO A 319 -9.10 14.47 -19.00
N LEU A 320 -8.57 14.00 -20.13
CA LEU A 320 -8.94 14.50 -21.46
C LEU A 320 -10.21 13.88 -22.03
N ASN A 321 -10.47 12.60 -21.73
CA ASN A 321 -11.52 11.81 -22.39
C ASN A 321 -12.45 11.03 -21.43
N GLY A 322 -12.16 11.04 -20.12
CA GLY A 322 -12.94 10.38 -19.08
C GLY A 322 -12.80 8.86 -19.02
N MET A 323 -12.07 8.22 -19.93
CA MET A 323 -11.88 6.76 -19.93
C MET A 323 -11.30 6.31 -18.60
N LEU A 324 -11.89 5.25 -18.03
CA LEU A 324 -11.54 4.74 -16.71
C LEU A 324 -10.53 3.59 -16.86
N TYR A 325 -9.49 3.61 -16.05
CA TYR A 325 -8.43 2.60 -16.01
C TYR A 325 -8.43 1.97 -14.63
N VAL A 326 -8.42 0.64 -14.57
CA VAL A 326 -8.43 -0.13 -13.30
C VAL A 326 -7.27 -1.12 -13.31
N ALA A 327 -6.34 -0.97 -12.37
CA ALA A 327 -5.23 -1.88 -12.23
C ALA A 327 -5.70 -3.19 -11.56
N LEU A 328 -5.39 -4.33 -12.17
CA LEU A 328 -5.75 -5.66 -11.67
C LEU A 328 -4.50 -6.29 -11.07
N ASN A 329 -4.32 -6.11 -9.77
CA ASN A 329 -3.06 -6.41 -9.08
C ASN A 329 -2.79 -7.91 -8.92
N GLY A 330 -3.84 -8.74 -9.06
CA GLY A 330 -3.71 -10.20 -9.17
C GLY A 330 -3.38 -10.70 -10.58
N GLU A 331 -3.21 -9.80 -11.55
CA GLU A 331 -2.99 -10.10 -12.97
C GLU A 331 -1.83 -9.29 -13.57
N ASP A 332 -1.60 -9.40 -14.88
CA ASP A 332 -0.51 -8.74 -15.61
C ASP A 332 -1.02 -7.53 -16.46
N ARG A 333 -2.16 -6.93 -16.09
CA ARG A 333 -2.85 -5.91 -16.92
C ARG A 333 -3.58 -4.80 -16.16
N VAL A 334 -3.78 -3.68 -16.85
CA VAL A 334 -4.77 -2.64 -16.51
C VAL A 334 -5.98 -2.80 -17.44
N LEU A 335 -7.18 -2.81 -16.88
CA LEU A 335 -8.44 -2.84 -17.62
C LEU A 335 -8.87 -1.43 -18.04
N LYS A 336 -9.21 -1.23 -19.31
CA LYS A 336 -9.75 0.02 -19.84
C LYS A 336 -11.28 -0.07 -19.95
N LEU A 337 -11.97 0.92 -19.39
CA LEU A 337 -13.42 0.99 -19.25
C LEU A 337 -13.97 2.30 -19.82
N SER A 338 -15.20 2.28 -20.33
CA SER A 338 -15.93 3.50 -20.70
C SER A 338 -16.38 4.30 -19.46
N PRO A 339 -16.53 5.64 -19.56
CA PRO A 339 -17.06 6.45 -18.47
C PRO A 339 -18.57 6.28 -18.27
N GLY A 340 -19.07 6.71 -17.11
CA GLY A 340 -20.50 6.86 -16.82
C GLY A 340 -21.03 5.90 -15.75
N GLU A 341 -22.34 5.66 -15.77
CA GLU A 341 -23.10 4.89 -14.77
C GLU A 341 -22.83 3.38 -14.80
N PHE A 342 -22.54 2.86 -16.00
CA PHE A 342 -22.27 1.44 -16.26
C PHE A 342 -20.97 1.28 -17.09
N PRO A 343 -19.78 1.41 -16.48
CA PRO A 343 -18.51 1.33 -17.20
C PRO A 343 -18.32 -0.01 -17.93
N THR A 344 -18.29 0.00 -19.26
CA THR A 344 -18.10 -1.22 -20.06
C THR A 344 -16.64 -1.46 -20.43
N ALA A 345 -16.20 -2.72 -20.43
CA ALA A 345 -14.83 -3.09 -20.82
C ALA A 345 -14.58 -2.79 -22.31
N LEU A 346 -13.53 -2.00 -22.57
CA LEU A 346 -13.12 -1.58 -23.92
C LEU A 346 -11.82 -2.25 -24.39
N GLY A 347 -10.95 -2.63 -23.46
CA GLY A 347 -9.64 -3.20 -23.80
C GLY A 347 -8.79 -3.51 -22.58
N ASN A 348 -7.62 -4.11 -22.81
CA ASN A 348 -6.66 -4.49 -21.79
C ASN A 348 -5.27 -3.99 -22.17
N ILE A 349 -4.61 -3.33 -21.24
CA ILE A 349 -3.24 -2.86 -21.39
C ILE A 349 -2.35 -3.84 -20.62
N ASN A 350 -1.58 -4.65 -21.35
CA ASN A 350 -0.60 -5.56 -20.76
C ASN A 350 0.56 -4.74 -20.20
N THR A 351 0.88 -4.96 -18.92
CA THR A 351 1.91 -4.18 -18.20
C THR A 351 3.29 -4.83 -18.20
N GLY A 352 3.39 -6.06 -18.66
CA GLY A 352 4.56 -6.94 -18.54
C GLY A 352 4.17 -8.25 -17.85
N PRO A 353 4.95 -9.34 -18.00
CA PRO A 353 4.64 -10.62 -17.36
C PRO A 353 5.09 -10.61 -15.88
N HIS A 354 4.26 -11.15 -14.99
CA HIS A 354 4.48 -11.21 -13.53
C HIS A 354 4.59 -9.81 -12.87
N THR A 355 3.81 -8.84 -13.34
CA THR A 355 3.92 -7.44 -12.88
C THR A 355 3.01 -7.13 -11.70
N GLY A 356 1.74 -7.53 -11.73
CA GLY A 356 0.77 -7.15 -10.69
C GLY A 356 0.63 -5.63 -10.54
N PRO A 357 0.09 -4.89 -11.55
CA PRO A 357 0.00 -3.45 -11.50
C PRO A 357 -0.84 -2.97 -10.31
N HIS A 358 -0.40 -1.89 -9.65
CA HIS A 358 -1.03 -1.37 -8.44
C HIS A 358 -1.43 0.11 -8.55
N GLY A 359 -0.92 0.97 -7.67
CA GLY A 359 -1.38 2.34 -7.48
C GLY A 359 -0.88 3.24 -8.59
N HIS A 360 -1.64 3.33 -9.68
CA HIS A 360 -1.24 4.07 -10.87
C HIS A 360 -1.70 5.54 -10.84
N HIS A 361 -0.96 6.38 -11.56
CA HIS A 361 -1.33 7.77 -11.83
C HIS A 361 -1.41 7.99 -13.35
N ILE A 362 -2.32 8.87 -13.79
CA ILE A 362 -2.43 9.35 -15.16
C ILE A 362 -2.02 10.82 -15.16
N THR A 363 -1.06 11.20 -16.01
CA THR A 363 -0.59 12.59 -16.11
C THR A 363 -1.73 13.57 -16.37
N ASP A 364 -1.60 14.79 -15.86
CA ASP A 364 -2.59 15.87 -16.01
C ASP A 364 -2.89 16.22 -17.48
N ASP A 365 -1.94 15.99 -18.37
CA ASP A 365 -2.11 16.14 -19.82
C ASP A 365 -2.75 14.92 -20.50
N GLY A 366 -3.08 13.87 -19.74
CA GLY A 366 -3.73 12.64 -20.17
C GLY A 366 -2.92 11.75 -21.12
N LYS A 367 -1.62 12.00 -21.34
CA LYS A 367 -0.80 11.21 -22.28
C LYS A 367 -0.27 9.92 -21.69
N TYR A 368 0.14 9.92 -20.43
CA TYR A 368 0.84 8.78 -19.83
C TYR A 368 0.12 8.24 -18.60
N MET A 369 0.13 6.92 -18.46
CA MET A 369 -0.19 6.23 -17.21
C MET A 369 1.08 5.60 -16.66
N ILE A 370 1.35 5.81 -15.37
CA ILE A 370 2.50 5.26 -14.65
C ILE A 370 1.95 4.26 -13.64
N THR A 371 2.20 2.98 -13.86
CA THR A 371 1.69 1.90 -13.00
C THR A 371 2.82 1.12 -12.35
N PRO A 372 2.92 1.09 -11.01
CA PRO A 372 3.94 0.32 -10.32
C PRO A 372 3.56 -1.16 -10.32
N ASN A 373 4.55 -2.04 -10.48
CA ASN A 373 4.34 -3.47 -10.63
C ASN A 373 4.65 -4.15 -9.29
N ALA A 374 3.65 -4.43 -8.43
CA ALA A 374 3.90 -4.90 -7.06
C ALA A 374 4.56 -6.29 -6.97
N LEU A 375 4.44 -7.11 -8.03
CA LEU A 375 5.04 -8.44 -8.12
C LEU A 375 6.42 -8.46 -8.79
N ALA A 376 6.84 -7.33 -9.38
CA ALA A 376 8.14 -7.15 -10.03
C ALA A 376 8.93 -5.98 -9.40
N SER A 377 10.25 -5.93 -9.55
CA SER A 377 11.05 -4.77 -9.09
C SER A 377 11.05 -3.64 -10.14
N SER A 378 9.87 -3.23 -10.61
CA SER A 378 9.69 -2.33 -11.75
C SER A 378 8.44 -1.44 -11.70
N VAL A 379 8.38 -0.49 -12.62
CA VAL A 379 7.24 0.37 -12.92
C VAL A 379 7.04 0.40 -14.43
N THR A 380 5.80 0.36 -14.90
CA THR A 380 5.47 0.42 -16.31
C THR A 380 4.88 1.77 -16.66
N ILE A 381 5.46 2.44 -17.67
CA ILE A 381 4.90 3.63 -18.30
C ILE A 381 4.13 3.20 -19.53
N VAL A 382 2.89 3.66 -19.66
CA VAL A 382 2.02 3.41 -20.80
C VAL A 382 1.71 4.73 -21.49
N ASP A 383 2.04 4.82 -22.78
CA ASP A 383 1.53 5.86 -23.67
C ASP A 383 0.06 5.55 -23.98
N LEU A 384 -0.87 6.39 -23.52
CA LEU A 384 -2.32 6.12 -23.60
C LEU A 384 -2.92 6.38 -24.98
N ALA A 385 -2.17 6.97 -25.91
CA ALA A 385 -2.61 7.17 -27.29
C ALA A 385 -2.31 5.94 -28.17
N SER A 386 -1.17 5.28 -27.93
CA SER A 386 -0.71 4.08 -28.65
C SER A 386 -0.93 2.77 -27.87
N GLU A 387 -1.26 2.87 -26.58
CA GLU A 387 -1.31 1.78 -25.59
C GLU A 387 0.02 1.01 -25.45
N GLN A 388 1.14 1.64 -25.85
CA GLN A 388 2.48 1.06 -25.72
C GLN A 388 2.98 1.15 -24.27
N ALA A 389 3.12 -0.01 -23.63
CA ALA A 389 3.78 -0.17 -22.35
C ALA A 389 5.32 -0.19 -22.48
N THR A 390 6.02 0.35 -21.48
CA THR A 390 7.48 0.29 -21.32
C THR A 390 7.80 0.07 -19.85
N GLU A 391 8.31 -1.12 -19.51
CA GLU A 391 8.72 -1.49 -18.16
C GLU A 391 10.11 -0.92 -17.83
N ILE A 392 10.25 -0.33 -16.64
CA ILE A 392 11.47 0.30 -16.14
C ILE A 392 11.81 -0.34 -14.78
N PRO A 393 12.97 -0.97 -14.63
CA PRO A 393 13.40 -1.50 -13.34
C PRO A 393 13.55 -0.39 -12.29
N THR A 394 12.83 -0.50 -11.17
CA THR A 394 13.08 0.30 -9.96
C THR A 394 14.20 -0.33 -9.13
N GLY A 395 14.31 -1.66 -9.15
CA GLY A 395 15.16 -2.42 -8.23
C GLY A 395 14.63 -2.45 -6.79
N GLY A 396 13.48 -1.84 -6.53
CA GLY A 396 12.82 -1.81 -5.23
C GLY A 396 12.04 -3.08 -4.93
N VAL A 397 11.73 -3.29 -3.65
CA VAL A 397 10.90 -4.41 -3.18
C VAL A 397 9.47 -3.92 -2.98
N ILE A 398 8.55 -4.53 -3.73
CA ILE A 398 7.12 -4.19 -3.82
C ILE A 398 6.90 -2.69 -4.16
N PRO A 399 7.14 -2.27 -5.41
CA PRO A 399 6.65 -0.98 -5.92
C PRO A 399 5.12 -0.94 -5.85
N ILE A 400 4.54 -0.03 -5.05
CA ILE A 400 3.11 -0.13 -4.65
C ILE A 400 2.23 1.04 -5.10
N ALA A 401 2.77 2.26 -5.15
CA ALA A 401 2.07 3.44 -5.67
C ALA A 401 3.03 4.34 -6.45
N ALA A 402 2.51 5.02 -7.46
CA ALA A 402 3.21 6.01 -8.26
C ALA A 402 2.36 7.28 -8.37
N TRP A 403 3.03 8.44 -8.42
CA TRP A 403 2.40 9.73 -8.76
C TRP A 403 3.37 10.59 -9.56
N SER A 404 2.86 11.46 -10.43
CA SER A 404 3.68 12.36 -11.25
C SER A 404 3.36 13.82 -10.98
N ASP A 405 4.36 14.68 -11.18
CA ASP A 405 4.14 16.12 -11.29
C ASP A 405 3.77 16.54 -12.72
N MET A 406 3.54 17.85 -12.90
CA MET A 406 3.20 18.48 -14.18
C MET A 406 4.35 18.42 -15.21
N ASP A 407 5.58 18.24 -14.74
CA ASP A 407 6.81 18.27 -15.56
C ASP A 407 7.26 16.85 -15.96
N HIS A 408 6.34 15.88 -15.91
CA HIS A 408 6.56 14.48 -16.31
C HIS A 408 7.67 13.77 -15.51
N LYS A 409 7.86 14.16 -14.24
CA LYS A 409 8.67 13.45 -13.26
C LYS A 409 7.75 12.67 -12.31
N ALA A 410 7.98 11.37 -12.16
CA ALA A 410 7.21 10.52 -11.25
C ALA A 410 8.02 10.02 -10.06
N TYR A 411 7.32 9.78 -8.95
CA TYR A 411 7.82 9.20 -7.72
C TYR A 411 7.08 7.87 -7.48
N VAL A 412 7.83 6.78 -7.32
CA VAL A 412 7.30 5.43 -7.12
C VAL A 412 7.71 4.93 -5.74
N ALA A 413 6.74 4.65 -4.87
CA ALA A 413 6.99 4.10 -3.54
C ALA A 413 7.38 2.62 -3.62
N ASN A 414 8.61 2.30 -3.20
CA ASN A 414 9.04 0.93 -2.98
C ASN A 414 8.77 0.59 -1.51
N LEU A 415 7.74 -0.20 -1.25
CA LEU A 415 7.19 -0.42 0.09
C LEU A 415 8.24 -0.88 1.10
N LEU A 416 9.19 -1.72 0.68
CA LEU A 416 10.23 -2.27 1.55
C LEU A 416 11.63 -1.75 1.15
N GLY A 417 11.70 -0.62 0.44
CA GLY A 417 12.95 0.03 0.05
C GLY A 417 13.64 -0.59 -1.18
N THR A 418 14.92 -0.21 -1.37
CA THR A 418 15.76 -0.62 -2.50
C THR A 418 17.04 -1.31 -2.01
N PRO A 419 17.14 -2.64 -2.17
CA PRO A 419 18.34 -3.39 -1.84
C PRO A 419 19.60 -2.91 -2.59
N PRO A 420 20.80 -3.10 -2.01
CA PRO A 420 21.07 -3.68 -0.69
C PRO A 420 21.16 -2.64 0.45
N LYS A 421 20.89 -1.35 0.18
CA LYS A 421 21.23 -0.25 1.11
C LYS A 421 20.06 0.56 1.67
N MET A 422 18.97 0.72 0.93
CA MET A 422 17.87 1.60 1.34
C MET A 422 16.76 0.77 1.97
N LEU A 423 16.49 0.97 3.26
CA LEU A 423 15.41 0.29 3.98
C LEU A 423 14.00 0.83 3.63
N SER A 424 13.97 2.00 2.98
CA SER A 424 12.75 2.72 2.62
C SER A 424 13.09 3.69 1.50
N SER A 425 12.37 3.66 0.37
CA SER A 425 12.77 4.47 -0.78
C SER A 425 11.64 4.86 -1.72
N LEU A 426 11.83 6.00 -2.38
CA LEU A 426 11.07 6.38 -3.58
C LEU A 426 12.00 6.29 -4.80
N THR A 427 11.51 5.72 -5.90
CA THR A 427 12.21 5.78 -7.20
C THR A 427 11.73 7.00 -7.97
N VAL A 428 12.65 7.83 -8.47
CA VAL A 428 12.33 8.96 -9.35
C VAL A 428 12.46 8.53 -10.81
N ILE A 429 11.44 8.79 -11.61
CA ILE A 429 11.33 8.38 -13.03
C ILE A 429 11.16 9.62 -13.93
N ASP A 430 11.89 9.65 -15.03
CA ASP A 430 11.67 10.53 -16.18
C ASP A 430 10.66 9.83 -17.10
N ILE A 431 9.44 10.39 -17.22
CA ILE A 431 8.36 9.75 -17.98
C ILE A 431 8.61 9.83 -19.48
N ASP A 432 8.92 11.02 -20.00
CA ASP A 432 9.17 11.23 -21.43
C ASP A 432 10.41 10.44 -21.91
N GLY A 433 11.47 10.45 -21.10
CA GLY A 433 12.69 9.68 -21.33
C GLY A 433 12.57 8.19 -20.98
N LYS A 434 11.43 7.74 -20.44
CA LYS A 434 11.12 6.36 -20.03
C LYS A 434 12.26 5.67 -19.27
N LYS A 435 12.80 6.34 -18.24
CA LYS A 435 13.97 5.86 -17.49
C LYS A 435 13.94 6.25 -16.02
N LYS A 436 14.57 5.43 -15.19
CA LYS A 436 14.89 5.77 -13.80
C LYS A 436 15.95 6.88 -13.76
N ILE A 437 15.70 7.90 -12.93
CA ILE A 437 16.65 8.99 -12.62
C ILE A 437 17.53 8.60 -11.44
N LYS A 438 16.91 8.27 -10.29
CA LYS A 438 17.59 7.93 -9.02
C LYS A 438 16.62 7.27 -8.04
N ASP A 439 17.16 6.77 -6.93
CA ASP A 439 16.38 6.48 -5.72
C ASP A 439 16.59 7.60 -4.69
N ILE A 440 15.58 7.82 -3.86
CA ILE A 440 15.61 8.67 -2.67
C ILE A 440 15.49 7.74 -1.47
N ASP A 441 16.45 7.79 -0.54
CA ASP A 441 16.39 7.05 0.71
C ASP A 441 15.58 7.84 1.76
N LEU A 442 14.41 7.34 2.13
CA LEU A 442 13.54 7.98 3.15
C LEU A 442 14.04 7.71 4.58
N ALA A 443 15.05 6.86 4.74
CA ALA A 443 15.65 6.46 6.00
C ALA A 443 17.15 6.78 6.10
N GLU A 444 17.70 7.62 5.20
CA GLU A 444 19.14 7.99 5.14
C GLU A 444 19.72 8.39 6.52
N ASN A 445 18.89 9.04 7.35
CA ASN A 445 19.27 9.57 8.65
C ASN A 445 18.93 8.67 9.85
N TYR A 446 18.44 7.44 9.64
CA TYR A 446 17.97 6.51 10.69
C TYR A 446 18.87 5.26 10.80
N ASP A 447 19.34 4.95 12.01
CA ASP A 447 20.05 3.70 12.30
C ASP A 447 19.04 2.58 12.65
N PRO A 448 18.91 1.51 11.84
CA PRO A 448 18.01 0.40 12.14
C PRO A 448 18.36 -0.39 13.40
N ILE A 449 19.60 -0.33 13.89
CA ILE A 449 20.05 -1.08 15.06
C ILE A 449 19.66 -0.35 16.35
N SER A 450 20.13 0.88 16.54
CA SER A 450 19.86 1.67 17.75
C SER A 450 18.49 2.35 17.77
N GLY A 451 17.94 2.69 16.60
CA GLY A 451 16.78 3.56 16.45
C GLY A 451 17.11 5.05 16.48
N GLU A 452 18.39 5.43 16.67
CA GLU A 452 18.83 6.82 16.59
C GLU A 452 18.58 7.41 15.20
N HIS A 453 18.14 8.67 15.13
CA HIS A 453 18.02 9.38 13.86
C HIS A 453 18.52 10.83 13.94
N LYS A 454 19.09 11.31 12.83
CA LYS A 454 19.61 12.69 12.71
C LYS A 454 18.52 13.61 12.18
N GLY A 455 18.14 14.61 13.00
CA GLY A 455 17.03 15.51 12.68
C GLY A 455 15.67 14.84 12.85
N GLU A 456 14.61 15.54 12.43
CA GLU A 456 13.21 15.11 12.63
C GLU A 456 12.67 14.20 11.50
N ALA A 457 13.42 14.02 10.41
CA ALA A 457 12.89 13.55 9.14
C ALA A 457 13.37 12.14 8.76
N TYR A 458 12.50 11.14 8.93
CA TYR A 458 12.61 9.81 8.30
C TYR A 458 11.23 9.15 8.10
N GLY A 459 11.18 8.12 7.26
CA GLY A 459 10.00 7.29 7.01
C GLY A 459 10.36 5.86 6.61
N LEU A 460 9.62 4.88 7.13
CA LEU A 460 9.75 3.45 6.83
C LEU A 460 8.41 2.89 6.35
N GLY A 461 8.41 2.24 5.19
CA GLY A 461 7.22 1.63 4.61
C GLY A 461 6.33 2.60 3.83
N PRO A 462 6.84 3.32 2.81
CA PRO A 462 6.04 4.27 2.02
C PRO A 462 4.96 3.52 1.24
N ILE A 463 3.72 4.02 1.28
CA ILE A 463 2.60 3.50 0.49
C ILE A 463 2.15 4.54 -0.53
N GLN A 464 1.08 5.30 -0.27
CA GLN A 464 0.68 6.38 -1.15
C GLN A 464 1.70 7.52 -1.07
N THR A 465 2.01 8.12 -2.21
CA THR A 465 3.08 9.13 -2.36
C THR A 465 2.70 10.27 -3.33
N PRO A 466 1.48 10.84 -3.27
CA PRO A 466 1.06 11.86 -4.22
C PRO A 466 1.93 13.12 -4.16
N VAL A 467 2.03 13.79 -5.32
CA VAL A 467 2.61 15.14 -5.45
C VAL A 467 1.50 16.16 -5.13
N SER A 468 1.84 17.25 -4.43
CA SER A 468 0.91 18.34 -4.18
C SER A 468 0.50 19.02 -5.50
N PRO A 469 -0.74 19.50 -5.65
CA PRO A 469 -1.20 20.05 -6.94
C PRO A 469 -0.48 21.33 -7.40
N ASP A 470 0.32 21.96 -6.53
CA ASP A 470 1.23 23.06 -6.88
C ASP A 470 2.65 22.60 -7.22
N GLY A 471 2.87 21.30 -7.34
CA GLY A 471 4.12 20.65 -7.72
C GLY A 471 5.26 20.75 -6.69
N LYS A 472 5.02 21.31 -5.49
CA LYS A 472 6.11 21.62 -4.53
C LYS A 472 6.57 20.45 -3.67
N TYR A 473 5.63 19.57 -3.29
CA TYR A 473 5.89 18.54 -2.28
C TYR A 473 5.38 17.18 -2.72
N VAL A 474 6.11 16.12 -2.34
CA VAL A 474 5.58 14.75 -2.25
C VAL A 474 5.21 14.49 -0.80
N VAL A 475 4.02 13.96 -0.56
CA VAL A 475 3.56 13.55 0.77
C VAL A 475 3.40 12.03 0.78
N SER A 476 4.25 11.33 1.54
CA SER A 476 4.19 9.87 1.62
C SER A 476 3.78 9.38 3.01
N ALA A 477 2.80 8.47 3.05
CA ALA A 477 2.38 7.75 4.25
C ALA A 477 3.29 6.54 4.50
N ASN A 478 3.92 6.49 5.67
CA ASN A 478 4.88 5.46 6.04
C ASN A 478 4.29 4.54 7.12
N PHE A 479 3.90 3.32 6.73
CA PHE A 479 3.12 2.44 7.60
C PHE A 479 3.92 1.82 8.76
N LEU A 480 5.23 1.62 8.59
CA LEU A 480 6.10 0.93 9.56
C LEU A 480 6.73 1.90 10.57
N SER A 481 7.07 3.13 10.16
CA SER A 481 7.52 4.19 11.07
C SER A 481 6.37 4.95 11.74
N THR A 482 5.12 4.74 11.30
CA THR A 482 3.93 5.51 11.69
C THR A 482 4.16 7.02 11.54
N THR A 483 4.65 7.43 10.37
CA THR A 483 4.93 8.83 10.03
C THR A 483 4.42 9.21 8.64
N ILE A 484 4.26 10.50 8.40
CA ILE A 484 4.13 11.09 7.05
C ILE A 484 5.43 11.82 6.75
N THR A 485 6.09 11.48 5.65
CA THR A 485 7.27 12.21 5.16
C THR A 485 6.84 13.20 4.09
N ILE A 486 7.27 14.45 4.24
CA ILE A 486 7.08 15.52 3.26
C ILE A 486 8.42 15.78 2.59
N LEU A 487 8.48 15.67 1.27
CA LEU A 487 9.67 15.82 0.44
C LEU A 487 9.52 16.99 -0.52
N ASP A 488 10.51 17.88 -0.60
CA ASP A 488 10.56 18.97 -1.57
C ASP A 488 10.98 18.43 -2.96
N THR A 489 10.17 18.70 -3.99
CA THR A 489 10.33 18.16 -5.35
C THR A 489 11.49 18.76 -6.14
N LYS A 490 11.95 19.95 -5.75
CA LYS A 490 13.06 20.65 -6.42
C LYS A 490 14.41 20.11 -5.99
N THR A 491 14.51 19.69 -4.73
CA THR A 491 15.73 19.18 -4.10
C THR A 491 15.75 17.65 -3.99
N ASP A 492 14.57 17.01 -4.07
CA ASP A 492 14.35 15.59 -3.77
C ASP A 492 14.84 15.19 -2.38
N LYS A 493 14.51 16.00 -1.36
CA LYS A 493 14.88 15.77 0.03
C LYS A 493 13.67 15.81 0.95
N VAL A 494 13.65 14.92 1.94
CA VAL A 494 12.67 14.97 3.02
C VAL A 494 12.93 16.24 3.85
N VAL A 495 11.94 17.12 3.91
CA VAL A 495 12.01 18.40 4.64
C VAL A 495 11.29 18.35 5.98
N LYS A 496 10.37 17.39 6.17
CA LYS A 496 9.63 17.18 7.42
C LYS A 496 9.18 15.72 7.55
N SER A 497 9.14 15.20 8.77
CA SER A 497 8.23 14.10 9.11
C SER A 497 7.22 14.56 10.16
N LEU A 498 6.00 14.06 10.04
CA LEU A 498 4.89 14.26 10.98
C LEU A 498 4.45 12.91 11.55
N PRO A 499 3.94 12.83 12.79
CA PRO A 499 3.37 11.59 13.32
C PRO A 499 2.11 11.20 12.54
N CYS A 500 1.96 9.91 12.27
CA CYS A 500 0.76 9.32 11.68
C CYS A 500 0.28 8.14 12.53
N GLU A 501 -0.88 7.61 12.23
CA GLU A 501 -1.47 6.52 12.99
C GLU A 501 -1.00 5.13 12.51
N PRO A 502 -1.22 4.07 13.32
CA PRO A 502 -0.78 2.72 12.97
C PRO A 502 -1.35 2.25 11.64
N GLY A 503 -0.45 1.80 10.77
CA GLY A 503 -0.83 1.38 9.43
C GLY A 503 -1.25 2.54 8.50
N CYS A 504 -0.78 3.77 8.74
CA CYS A 504 -0.77 4.90 7.81
C CYS A 504 -0.69 4.44 6.34
N HIS A 505 -1.60 4.87 5.47
CA HIS A 505 -1.76 4.26 4.14
C HIS A 505 -2.21 5.25 3.06
N GLY A 506 -3.48 5.67 3.11
CA GLY A 506 -4.09 6.50 2.07
C GLY A 506 -3.60 7.93 2.17
N VAL A 507 -3.21 8.54 1.05
CA VAL A 507 -2.90 9.98 0.97
C VAL A 507 -3.53 10.52 -0.31
N ASN A 508 -4.24 11.64 -0.22
CA ASN A 508 -4.68 12.40 -1.40
C ASN A 508 -4.89 13.88 -1.02
N PHE A 509 -4.85 14.78 -2.02
CA PHE A 509 -4.99 16.22 -1.80
C PHE A 509 -6.41 16.70 -2.07
N GLY A 510 -6.87 17.64 -1.25
CA GLY A 510 -8.09 18.40 -1.51
C GLY A 510 -7.90 19.89 -1.26
N LEU A 511 -8.87 20.66 -1.74
CA LEU A 511 -8.81 22.11 -1.75
C LEU A 511 -9.13 22.69 -0.36
N LYS A 512 -8.32 23.66 0.08
CA LYS A 512 -8.50 24.42 1.32
C LYS A 512 -9.21 25.74 1.03
N LYS A 513 -10.16 26.13 1.89
CA LYS A 513 -10.97 27.35 1.67
C LYS A 513 -10.10 28.59 1.81
N GLY A 514 -10.09 29.43 0.76
CA GLY A 514 -9.29 30.66 0.70
C GLY A 514 -7.91 30.51 0.07
N GLY A 515 -7.53 29.31 -0.38
CA GLY A 515 -6.25 29.03 -1.03
C GLY A 515 -5.49 27.90 -0.33
N GLY A 516 -4.41 27.42 -0.96
CA GLY A 516 -3.62 26.29 -0.46
C GLY A 516 -4.33 24.94 -0.57
N TYR A 517 -3.76 23.93 0.07
CA TYR A 517 -4.23 22.53 -0.02
C TYR A 517 -4.17 21.84 1.34
N TYR A 518 -5.03 20.84 1.52
CA TYR A 518 -4.90 19.85 2.59
C TYR A 518 -4.47 18.52 2.00
N ALA A 519 -3.48 17.87 2.62
CA ALA A 519 -3.26 16.44 2.42
C ALA A 519 -4.11 15.68 3.46
N TYR A 520 -4.96 14.79 2.96
CA TYR A 520 -5.81 13.91 3.77
C TYR A 520 -5.14 12.55 3.87
N VAL A 521 -4.87 12.10 5.11
CA VAL A 521 -4.13 10.85 5.36
C VAL A 521 -4.96 9.89 6.20
N ALA A 522 -5.25 8.72 5.64
CA ALA A 522 -6.03 7.67 6.28
C ALA A 522 -5.14 6.48 6.70
N SER A 523 -5.57 5.76 7.73
CA SER A 523 -4.78 4.68 8.34
C SER A 523 -5.57 3.38 8.46
N LYS A 524 -4.88 2.26 8.26
CA LYS A 524 -5.51 0.92 8.29
C LYS A 524 -6.00 0.51 9.68
N PHE A 525 -5.26 0.87 10.73
CA PHE A 525 -5.45 0.37 12.10
C PHE A 525 -5.80 1.49 13.09
N ALA A 526 -6.41 2.56 12.58
CA ALA A 526 -7.02 3.65 13.33
C ALA A 526 -8.29 4.12 12.63
N ASN A 527 -9.19 4.79 13.35
CA ASN A 527 -10.48 5.27 12.82
C ASN A 527 -10.60 6.80 12.74
N ASP A 528 -9.50 7.47 12.42
CA ASP A 528 -9.48 8.89 12.06
C ASP A 528 -8.94 9.15 10.64
N LEU A 529 -9.32 10.30 10.10
CA LEU A 529 -8.68 10.94 8.96
C LEU A 529 -7.82 12.09 9.46
N LEU A 530 -6.51 11.98 9.29
CA LEU A 530 -5.58 13.06 9.57
C LEU A 530 -5.63 14.09 8.44
N VAL A 531 -5.55 15.36 8.80
CA VAL A 531 -5.55 16.50 7.86
C VAL A 531 -4.28 17.30 8.07
N VAL A 532 -3.45 17.46 7.03
CA VAL A 532 -2.18 18.21 7.07
C VAL A 532 -2.31 19.50 6.26
N ASP A 533 -2.05 20.65 6.88
CA ASP A 533 -2.06 21.98 6.26
C ASP A 533 -0.77 22.17 5.43
N MET A 534 -0.87 22.11 4.10
CA MET A 534 0.30 22.16 3.22
C MET A 534 0.94 23.55 3.11
N ASP A 535 0.26 24.61 3.60
CA ASP A 535 0.88 25.94 3.71
C ASP A 535 1.79 26.03 4.95
N LYS A 536 1.64 25.11 5.91
CA LYS A 536 2.40 25.07 7.19
C LYS A 536 3.30 23.84 7.34
N LEU A 537 3.02 22.78 6.56
CA LEU A 537 3.63 21.45 6.67
C LEU A 537 3.42 20.83 8.07
N ASP A 538 2.21 20.97 8.61
CA ASP A 538 1.85 20.52 9.97
C ASP A 538 0.39 20.02 10.06
N ILE A 539 0.08 19.25 11.09
CA ILE A 539 -1.23 18.63 11.32
C ILE A 539 -2.26 19.72 11.67
N ALA A 540 -3.26 19.86 10.80
CA ALA A 540 -4.42 20.73 11.00
C ALA A 540 -5.53 20.07 11.81
N GLY A 541 -5.66 18.73 11.72
CA GLY A 541 -6.75 18.02 12.39
C GLY A 541 -6.69 16.49 12.29
N ARG A 542 -7.60 15.86 13.06
CA ARG A 542 -7.88 14.42 13.22
C ARG A 542 -9.39 14.27 13.29
N ILE A 543 -10.01 13.76 12.23
CA ILE A 543 -11.47 13.67 12.07
C ILE A 543 -11.92 12.22 12.26
N LEU A 544 -12.80 11.95 13.23
CA LEU A 544 -13.32 10.61 13.52
C LEU A 544 -14.15 10.07 12.33
N LEU A 545 -13.89 8.82 11.92
CA LEU A 545 -14.55 8.11 10.81
C LEU A 545 -15.79 7.30 11.24
N VAL A 546 -16.30 7.57 12.44
CA VAL A 546 -17.47 6.90 13.02
C VAL A 546 -18.62 7.88 13.20
N ASP A 547 -19.77 7.57 12.59
CA ASP A 547 -21.04 8.19 12.98
C ASP A 547 -21.61 7.41 14.18
N PRO A 548 -21.69 8.01 15.38
CA PRO A 548 -22.24 7.34 16.56
C PRO A 548 -23.75 7.03 16.45
N LYS A 549 -24.44 7.54 15.42
CA LYS A 549 -25.86 7.25 15.14
C LYS A 549 -26.07 6.03 14.25
N ASP A 550 -25.01 5.50 13.61
CA ASP A 550 -25.12 4.39 12.67
C ASP A 550 -25.21 3.03 13.39
N GLY A 551 -26.42 2.67 13.79
CA GLY A 551 -26.72 1.39 14.45
C GLY A 551 -26.54 0.13 13.58
N GLN A 552 -26.13 0.24 12.32
CA GLN A 552 -25.83 -0.93 11.46
C GLN A 552 -24.35 -1.36 11.53
N ILE A 553 -23.46 -0.54 12.11
CA ILE A 553 -22.04 -0.91 12.23
C ILE A 553 -21.86 -1.88 13.40
N THR A 554 -21.31 -3.06 13.12
CA THR A 554 -21.22 -4.20 14.06
C THR A 554 -19.82 -4.42 14.64
N GLY A 555 -18.79 -3.82 14.05
CA GLY A 555 -17.40 -3.96 14.48
C GLY A 555 -16.46 -3.09 13.65
N ASN A 556 -15.20 -2.96 14.09
CA ASN A 556 -14.16 -2.21 13.36
C ASN A 556 -14.60 -0.81 12.91
N TYR A 557 -15.33 -0.11 13.78
CA TYR A 557 -15.98 1.18 13.51
C TYR A 557 -14.99 2.21 12.94
N GLY A 558 -15.22 2.64 11.69
CA GLY A 558 -14.38 3.60 10.97
C GLY A 558 -12.98 3.11 10.60
N MET A 559 -12.68 1.81 10.71
CA MET A 559 -11.33 1.26 10.52
C MET A 559 -11.04 0.86 9.06
N GLY A 560 -9.76 0.71 8.74
CA GLY A 560 -9.30 0.26 7.44
C GLY A 560 -9.18 1.37 6.40
N GLY A 561 -8.87 2.60 6.82
CA GLY A 561 -8.71 3.76 5.93
C GLY A 561 -7.63 3.54 4.87
N GLN A 562 -8.04 3.24 3.62
CA GLN A 562 -7.11 2.98 2.51
C GLN A 562 -7.26 3.95 1.34
N GLY A 563 -8.45 3.98 0.72
CA GLY A 563 -8.80 4.90 -0.35
C GLY A 563 -9.20 6.25 0.22
N VAL A 564 -8.68 7.34 -0.36
CA VAL A 564 -9.01 8.72 0.01
C VAL A 564 -9.30 9.50 -1.26
N LEU A 565 -10.51 10.04 -1.38
CA LEU A 565 -10.97 10.79 -2.55
C LEU A 565 -11.60 12.13 -2.11
N PRO A 566 -10.81 13.20 -2.02
CA PRO A 566 -11.30 14.56 -1.84
C PRO A 566 -11.96 15.08 -3.13
N LEU A 567 -13.10 15.75 -3.00
CA LEU A 567 -13.85 16.34 -4.11
C LEU A 567 -14.20 17.80 -3.78
N PRO A 568 -13.96 18.79 -4.68
CA PRO A 568 -13.36 18.67 -6.02
C PRO A 568 -11.96 18.06 -6.03
N LEU A 569 -11.64 17.33 -7.11
CA LEU A 569 -10.29 16.83 -7.37
C LEU A 569 -9.33 18.03 -7.40
N ALA A 570 -8.18 17.91 -6.75
CA ALA A 570 -7.29 19.06 -6.54
C ALA A 570 -6.25 19.23 -7.67
N ASP A 571 -5.93 18.17 -8.39
CA ASP A 571 -4.96 18.16 -9.50
C ASP A 571 -5.50 18.98 -10.69
N ALA A 572 -4.64 19.80 -11.31
CA ALA A 572 -5.09 20.82 -12.25
C ALA A 572 -5.72 20.22 -13.52
N GLY A 573 -5.12 19.16 -14.07
CA GLY A 573 -5.62 18.40 -15.20
C GLY A 573 -6.94 17.69 -14.91
N MET A 574 -7.16 17.24 -13.67
CA MET A 574 -8.39 16.58 -13.25
C MET A 574 -9.52 17.58 -12.93
N LEU A 575 -9.17 18.77 -12.44
CA LEU A 575 -10.12 19.84 -12.08
C LEU A 575 -10.58 20.68 -13.29
N ALA A 576 -9.69 20.93 -14.25
CA ALA A 576 -9.98 21.76 -15.42
C ALA A 576 -11.16 21.27 -16.30
N PRO A 577 -11.38 19.95 -16.52
CA PRO A 577 -12.57 19.42 -17.17
C PRO A 577 -13.85 19.78 -16.41
N THR A 578 -13.88 19.65 -15.08
CA THR A 578 -15.04 19.99 -14.25
C THR A 578 -15.33 21.49 -14.27
N LEU A 579 -14.30 22.34 -14.19
CA LEU A 579 -14.45 23.80 -14.28
C LEU A 579 -15.09 24.25 -15.62
N LYS A 580 -14.82 23.56 -16.73
CA LYS A 580 -15.44 23.83 -18.04
C LYS A 580 -16.93 23.48 -18.10
N LEU A 581 -17.48 22.78 -17.10
CA LEU A 581 -18.90 22.40 -17.03
C LEU A 581 -19.76 23.37 -16.20
N VAL A 582 -19.16 24.34 -15.51
CA VAL A 582 -19.89 25.36 -14.72
C VAL A 582 -20.84 26.16 -15.61
N GLY A 583 -22.11 26.27 -15.21
CA GLY A 583 -23.15 26.98 -15.96
C GLY A 583 -23.70 26.21 -17.17
N THR A 584 -23.21 24.99 -17.45
CA THR A 584 -23.72 24.16 -18.55
C THR A 584 -24.96 23.33 -18.17
N GLY A 585 -25.34 23.32 -16.89
CA GLY A 585 -26.42 22.48 -16.34
C GLY A 585 -26.06 20.99 -16.20
N LYS A 586 -24.80 20.61 -16.45
CA LYS A 586 -24.31 19.22 -16.29
C LYS A 586 -23.83 18.90 -14.88
N LEU A 587 -23.51 19.91 -14.08
CA LEU A 587 -23.07 19.76 -12.70
C LEU A 587 -24.27 19.88 -11.75
N SER A 588 -24.19 19.23 -10.59
CA SER A 588 -25.16 19.47 -9.51
C SER A 588 -24.95 20.86 -8.89
N PRO A 589 -25.99 21.52 -8.34
CA PRO A 589 -25.85 22.81 -7.66
C PRO A 589 -24.86 22.78 -6.48
N GLU A 590 -24.71 21.64 -5.81
CA GLU A 590 -23.72 21.42 -4.75
C GLU A 590 -22.29 21.54 -5.33
N VAL A 591 -22.01 20.84 -6.43
CA VAL A 591 -20.69 20.87 -7.09
C VAL A 591 -20.39 22.25 -7.68
N GLU A 592 -21.34 22.90 -8.35
CA GLU A 592 -21.14 24.28 -8.82
C GLU A 592 -20.84 25.24 -7.64
N GLY A 593 -21.56 25.09 -6.53
CA GLY A 593 -21.32 25.82 -5.29
C GLY A 593 -19.87 25.69 -4.79
N TRP A 594 -19.33 24.47 -4.76
CA TRP A 594 -17.91 24.25 -4.39
C TRP A 594 -16.94 24.93 -5.37
N LEU A 595 -17.21 24.85 -6.68
CA LEU A 595 -16.34 25.44 -7.71
C LEU A 595 -16.29 26.98 -7.62
N THR A 596 -17.30 27.64 -7.03
CA THR A 596 -17.23 29.08 -6.73
C THR A 596 -16.20 29.44 -5.66
N LEU A 597 -15.84 28.50 -4.77
CA LEU A 597 -14.88 28.71 -3.69
C LEU A 597 -13.42 28.45 -4.12
N VAL A 598 -13.21 27.86 -5.30
CA VAL A 598 -11.88 27.54 -5.84
C VAL A 598 -11.19 28.81 -6.29
N THR A 599 -10.11 29.18 -5.59
CA THR A 599 -9.30 30.38 -5.86
C THR A 599 -8.56 30.30 -7.20
N GLN A 600 -8.13 31.43 -7.74
CA GLN A 600 -7.34 31.46 -8.98
C GLN A 600 -6.07 30.59 -8.88
N GLN A 601 -5.35 30.65 -7.75
CA GLN A 601 -4.18 29.81 -7.49
C GLN A 601 -4.49 28.31 -7.63
N GLN A 602 -5.63 27.87 -7.10
CA GLN A 602 -6.02 26.45 -7.08
C GLN A 602 -6.51 25.91 -8.43
N ARG A 603 -6.84 26.78 -9.40
CA ARG A 603 -7.29 26.37 -10.74
C ARG A 603 -6.14 25.99 -11.67
N GLY A 604 -4.89 26.24 -11.27
CA GLY A 604 -3.78 26.38 -12.21
C GLY A 604 -3.80 27.72 -12.94
N ASN A 605 -2.68 28.08 -13.58
CA ASN A 605 -2.55 29.26 -14.43
C ASN A 605 -2.91 28.96 -15.89
#